data_AF-A0A7C6QY54-F1
#
_entry.id   AF-A0A7C6QY54-F1
#
_cell.length_a   1.000
_cell.length_b   1.000
_cell.length_c   1.000
_cell.angle_alpha   90.00
_cell.angle_beta   90.00
_cell.angle_gamma   90.00
#
_symmetry.space_group_name_H-M   'P 1'
#
loop_
_entity.id
_entity.type
_entity.pdbx_description
1 polymer ?
#
loop_
_entity_poly.entity_id
_entity_poly.type
_entity_poly.pdbx_seq_one_letter_code
_entity_poly.pdbx_strand_id
1 'polypeptide(L)' 'MKTVIYLKEVNMSSVNSNAGAFYGDNKLRGWQSRSKGNNALGRVNGDGNRITSRLNFIHDPDIIDMSIKTGR' A
#
# COMPACT_ATOMS: atom_id res chain seq x y z
N MET A 1 20.15 -29.80 13.51
CA MET A 1 19.02 -29.59 14.44
C MET A 1 17.93 -28.85 13.66
N LYS A 2 16.72 -29.40 13.57
CA LYS A 2 15.62 -28.83 12.77
C LYS A 2 14.80 -27.89 13.64
N THR A 3 14.70 -26.61 13.28
CA THR A 3 13.83 -25.66 13.97
C THR A 3 12.38 -25.99 13.65
N VAL A 4 11.61 -26.36 14.67
CA VAL A 4 10.17 -26.62 14.56
C VAL A 4 9.44 -25.55 15.35
N ILE A 5 8.65 -24.73 14.65
CA ILE A 5 7.89 -23.65 15.27
C ILE A 5 6.44 -24.13 15.34
N TYR A 6 5.92 -24.22 16.57
CA TYR A 6 4.54 -24.57 16.86
C TYR A 6 3.76 -23.28 17.11
N LEU A 7 3.12 -22.78 16.06
CA LEU A 7 2.24 -21.63 16.16
C LEU A 7 0.86 -22.13 16.61
N LYS A 8 0.42 -21.69 17.78
CA LYS A 8 -0.95 -21.96 18.27
C LYS A 8 -1.99 -21.30 17.37
N GLU A 9 -1.76 -20.04 16.99
CA GLU A 9 -2.60 -19.28 16.07
C GLU A 9 -1.77 -18.18 15.40
N VAL A 10 -2.04 -17.91 14.12
CA VAL A 10 -1.60 -16.70 13.43
C VAL A 10 -2.84 -15.99 12.91
N ASN A 11 -3.19 -14.87 13.53
CA ASN A 11 -4.30 -14.05 13.10
C ASN A 11 -3.76 -12.81 12.38
N MET A 12 -4.16 -12.63 11.13
CA MET A 12 -3.68 -11.56 10.26
C MET A 12 -4.87 -10.88 9.60
N SER A 13 -5.17 -9.65 10.03
CA SER A 13 -6.34 -8.90 9.57
C SER A 13 -6.13 -8.21 8.23
N SER A 14 -4.90 -7.80 7.90
CA SER A 14 -4.55 -7.33 6.56
C SER A 14 -3.03 -7.32 6.32
N VAL A 15 -2.65 -7.52 5.06
CA VAL A 15 -1.29 -7.33 4.54
C VAL A 15 -1.43 -6.58 3.24
N ASN A 16 -0.90 -5.36 3.17
CA ASN A 16 -1.12 -4.48 2.04
C ASN A 16 0.20 -3.86 1.56
N SER A 17 0.29 -3.67 0.24
CA SER A 17 1.38 -2.99 -0.47
C SER A 17 2.77 -3.58 -0.25
N ASN A 18 3.24 -4.43 -1.19
CA ASN A 18 4.59 -5.01 -1.13
C ASN A 18 4.89 -5.62 0.25
N ALA A 19 3.92 -6.38 0.77
CA ALA A 19 4.02 -7.04 2.06
C ALA A 19 3.64 -8.53 1.94
N GLY A 20 4.11 -9.34 2.88
CA GLY A 20 3.90 -10.79 2.94
C GLY A 20 4.38 -11.35 4.28
N ALA A 21 3.90 -12.54 4.62
CA ALA A 21 4.31 -13.28 5.81
C ALA A 21 5.16 -14.48 5.40
N PHE A 22 6.38 -14.58 5.93
CA PHE A 22 7.36 -15.59 5.49
C PHE A 22 7.88 -16.39 6.66
N TYR A 23 8.04 -17.69 6.45
CA TYR A 23 8.52 -18.65 7.43
C TYR A 23 9.48 -19.65 6.76
N GLY A 24 10.54 -20.03 7.46
CA GLY A 24 11.59 -20.91 6.94
C GLY A 24 12.64 -20.16 6.10
N ASP A 25 13.40 -20.90 5.30
CA ASP A 25 14.45 -20.32 4.45
C ASP A 25 13.84 -19.63 3.23
N ASN A 26 13.89 -18.30 3.23
CA ASN A 26 13.30 -17.47 2.18
C ASN A 26 14.35 -16.55 1.55
N LYS A 27 14.34 -16.47 0.21
CA LYS A 27 15.15 -15.52 -0.55
C LYS A 27 14.24 -14.57 -1.31
N LEU A 28 13.92 -13.45 -0.68
CA LEU A 28 13.03 -12.43 -1.24
C LEU A 28 13.85 -11.34 -1.91
N ARG A 29 13.64 -11.12 -3.21
CA ARG A 29 14.37 -10.12 -4.00
C ARG A 29 13.41 -9.44 -4.98
N GLY A 30 13.69 -8.19 -5.33
CA GLY A 30 12.93 -7.45 -6.34
C GLY A 30 11.57 -6.92 -5.88
N TRP A 31 11.34 -6.86 -4.57
CA TRP A 31 10.12 -6.31 -3.98
C TRP A 31 10.03 -4.81 -4.24
N GLN A 32 9.01 -4.37 -4.98
CA GLN A 32 8.73 -2.96 -5.24
C GLN A 32 7.22 -2.73 -5.22
N SER A 33 6.77 -1.70 -4.51
CA SER A 33 5.45 -1.10 -4.69
C SER A 33 5.64 0.38 -4.97
N ARG A 34 4.82 0.91 -5.87
CA ARG A 34 4.79 2.33 -6.21
C ARG A 34 3.33 2.73 -6.30
N SER A 35 3.02 3.90 -5.78
CA SER A 35 1.68 4.48 -5.84
C SER A 35 1.81 5.98 -5.92
N LYS A 36 1.07 6.60 -6.82
CA LYS A 36 0.76 8.03 -6.78
C LYS A 36 -0.75 8.12 -6.70
N GLY A 37 -1.22 9.02 -5.86
CA GLY A 37 -2.63 9.30 -5.69
C GLY A 37 -2.84 10.79 -5.77
N ASN A 38 -3.79 11.19 -6.62
CA ASN A 38 -4.22 12.57 -6.77
C ASN A 38 -5.67 12.65 -6.30
N ASN A 39 -5.87 12.96 -5.03
CA ASN A 39 -7.18 12.94 -4.41
C ASN A 39 -7.60 14.35 -4.02
N ALA A 40 -8.59 14.91 -4.72
CA ALA A 40 -9.06 16.27 -4.50
C ALA A 40 -9.71 16.41 -3.12
N LEU A 41 -10.65 15.51 -2.84
CA LEU A 41 -11.39 15.43 -1.59
C LEU A 41 -10.90 14.26 -0.71
N GLY A 42 -10.31 13.24 -1.33
CA GLY A 42 -9.90 12.03 -0.61
C GLY A 42 -11.08 11.20 -0.12
N ARG A 43 -10.81 10.37 0.88
CA ARG A 43 -11.75 9.38 1.38
C ARG A 43 -12.54 9.96 2.55
N VAL A 44 -13.87 9.93 2.47
CA VAL A 44 -14.78 10.33 3.54
C VAL A 44 -15.50 9.08 4.04
N ASN A 45 -15.21 8.61 5.25
CA ASN A 45 -15.89 7.47 5.85
C ASN A 45 -16.34 7.77 7.28
N GLY A 46 -17.26 6.95 7.79
CA GLY A 46 -17.91 7.15 9.09
C GLY A 46 -19.31 7.73 8.93
N ASP A 47 -20.04 7.82 10.05
CA ASP A 47 -21.44 8.23 10.06
C ASP A 47 -21.58 9.74 10.27
N GLY A 48 -22.61 10.36 9.68
CA GLY A 48 -22.89 11.79 9.83
C GLY A 48 -22.06 12.73 8.96
N ASN A 49 -21.29 12.21 8.00
CA ASN A 49 -20.48 13.02 7.09
C ASN A 49 -21.35 13.90 6.17
N ARG A 50 -21.16 15.22 6.22
CA ARG A 50 -21.88 16.19 5.38
C ARG A 50 -20.92 17.16 4.71
N ILE A 51 -20.98 17.22 3.37
CA ILE A 51 -20.19 18.16 2.55
C ILE A 51 -21.14 19.14 1.88
N THR A 52 -21.12 20.40 2.32
CA THR A 52 -22.13 21.42 1.97
C THR A 52 -21.67 22.39 0.86
N SER A 53 -20.37 22.49 0.56
CA SER A 53 -19.82 23.20 -0.61
C SER A 53 -18.68 22.38 -1.21
N ARG A 54 -18.58 22.29 -2.54
CA ARG A 54 -17.82 21.22 -3.23
C ARG A 54 -17.10 21.65 -4.51
N LEU A 55 -16.35 22.75 -4.48
CA LEU A 55 -15.40 23.01 -5.56
C LEU A 55 -14.04 22.39 -5.20
N ASN A 56 -13.67 21.30 -5.85
CA ASN A 56 -12.36 20.70 -5.71
C ASN A 56 -11.64 20.76 -7.06
N PHE A 57 -10.44 21.32 -7.06
CA PHE A 57 -9.58 21.40 -8.24
C PHE A 57 -8.26 20.71 -7.91
N ILE A 58 -7.90 19.72 -8.72
CA ILE A 58 -6.55 19.13 -8.67
C ILE A 58 -5.83 19.61 -9.92
N HIS A 59 -4.71 20.26 -9.73
CA HIS A 59 -3.78 20.59 -10.80
C HIS A 59 -2.50 19.81 -10.56
N ASP A 60 -2.22 18.85 -11.43
CA ASP A 60 -1.01 18.04 -11.44
C ASP A 60 -0.23 18.37 -12.73
N PRO A 61 0.57 19.45 -12.76
CA PRO A 61 1.23 19.96 -13.96
C PRO A 61 2.52 19.21 -14.31
N ASP A 62 2.54 17.90 -14.10
CA ASP A 62 3.72 17.07 -14.33
C ASP A 62 3.64 16.46 -15.75
N ILE A 63 4.64 16.69 -16.61
CA ILE A 63 4.71 16.07 -17.97
C ILE A 63 4.93 14.56 -17.89
N ILE A 64 5.65 14.10 -16.86
CA ILE A 64 5.94 12.69 -16.61
C ILE A 64 5.54 12.38 -15.17
N ASP A 65 4.59 11.46 -15.04
CA ASP A 65 4.14 10.98 -13.75
C ASP A 65 4.91 9.72 -13.33
N MET A 66 5.27 9.63 -12.04
CA MET A 66 5.88 8.48 -11.38
C MET A 66 6.96 7.77 -12.25
N SER A 67 8.01 8.48 -12.65
CA SER A 67 9.08 7.90 -13.47
C SER A 67 9.79 6.75 -12.75
N ILE A 68 9.82 5.56 -13.40
CA ILE A 68 10.44 4.36 -12.86
C ILE A 68 11.74 4.08 -13.61
N LYS A 69 12.88 4.16 -12.90
CA LYS A 69 14.13 3.54 -13.35
C LYS A 69 14.33 2.23 -12.59
N THR A 70 14.35 1.13 -13.32
CA THR A 70 14.79 -0.16 -12.80
C THR A 70 16.20 -0.38 -13.35
N GLY A 71 17.21 -0.34 -12.47
CA GLY A 71 18.58 -0.70 -12.85
C GLY A 71 18.68 -2.19 -13.17
N ARG A 72 19.53 -2.55 -14.13
CA ARG A 72 20.10 -3.89 -14.23
C ARG A 72 21.31 -4.00 -13.32
#